data_AF-A0A5J4IQH6-F1
#
_entry.id   AF-A0A5J4IQH6-F1
#
_cell.length_a   1.000
_cell.length_b   1.000
_cell.length_c   1.000
_cell.angle_alpha   90.00
_cell.angle_beta   90.00
_cell.angle_gamma   90.00
#
_symmetry.space_group_name_H-M   'P 1'
#
loop_
_entity.id
_entity.type
_entity.pdbx_description
1 polymer ?
#
loop_
_entity_poly.entity_id
_entity_poly.type
_entity_poly.pdbx_seq_one_letter_code
_entity_poly.pdbx_strand_id
1 'polypeptide(L)'
;MNKVKDHCPKCNLNYHIEPSFYTGSMYVSYGVGIAIAVAVFMLSIIFNIELGPKELLISIIVALIITMPYIGAVSKAIWAHLFIKYKPEIAKKVPNDKRT
;
A
#
# COMPACT_ATOMS: atom_id res chain seq x y z
N MET A 1 8.60 23.05 1.27
CA MET A 1 7.44 22.52 2.04
C MET A 1 6.40 22.01 1.05
N ASN A 2 6.27 20.69 0.90
CA ASN A 2 5.29 20.07 0.02
C ASN A 2 3.90 20.16 0.67
N LYS A 3 3.12 21.17 0.29
CA LYS A 3 1.75 21.34 0.75
C LYS A 3 0.86 20.41 -0.07
N VAL A 4 0.21 19.45 0.57
CA VAL A 4 -0.81 18.61 -0.06
C VAL A 4 -1.92 19.55 -0.52
N LYS A 5 -2.26 19.53 -1.81
CA LYS A 5 -3.39 20.31 -2.33
C LYS A 5 -4.68 19.64 -1.88
N ASP A 6 -5.71 20.40 -1.56
CA ASP A 6 -6.99 19.83 -1.09
C ASP A 6 -7.69 19.06 -2.21
N HIS A 7 -7.61 19.57 -3.45
CA HIS A 7 -8.23 18.98 -4.63
C HIS A 7 -7.22 18.83 -5.77
N CYS A 8 -7.39 17.79 -6.58
CA CYS A 8 -6.64 17.62 -7.81
C CYS A 8 -7.04 18.71 -8.82
N PRO A 9 -6.10 19.53 -9.32
CA PRO A 9 -6.41 20.60 -10.28
C PRO A 9 -6.89 20.10 -11.65
N LYS A 10 -6.86 18.78 -11.90
CA LYS A 10 -7.17 18.15 -13.18
C LYS A 10 -8.50 17.39 -13.18
N CYS A 11 -8.79 16.68 -12.10
CA CYS A 11 -9.99 15.86 -11.98
C CYS A 11 -10.90 16.26 -10.80
N ASN A 12 -10.55 17.33 -10.09
CA ASN A 12 -11.21 17.82 -8.89
C ASN A 12 -11.38 16.74 -7.79
N LEU A 13 -10.51 15.73 -7.80
CA LEU A 13 -10.52 14.67 -6.80
C LEU A 13 -10.08 15.26 -5.45
N ASN A 14 -10.96 15.17 -4.46
CA ASN A 14 -10.64 15.52 -3.08
C ASN A 14 -9.55 14.59 -2.56
N TYR A 15 -8.38 15.14 -2.24
CA TYR A 15 -7.29 14.39 -1.61
C TYR A 15 -7.56 14.14 -0.12
N HIS A 16 -8.41 14.97 0.48
CA HIS A 16 -9.01 14.75 1.80
C HIS A 16 -10.24 13.85 1.66
N ILE A 17 -10.03 12.58 1.28
CA ILE A 17 -11.08 11.57 1.40
C ILE A 17 -11.30 11.36 2.91
N GLU A 18 -12.55 11.47 3.37
CA GLU A 18 -12.98 11.52 4.77
C GLU A 18 -12.14 10.63 5.72
N PRO A 19 -11.88 11.04 6.98
CA PRO A 19 -11.05 10.27 7.91
C PRO A 19 -11.50 8.80 8.08
N SER A 20 -12.78 8.50 7.89
CA SER A 20 -13.36 7.15 7.85
C SER A 20 -12.82 6.26 6.72
N PHE A 21 -12.47 6.84 5.57
CA PHE A 21 -11.88 6.11 4.44
C PHE A 21 -10.49 5.58 4.76
N TYR A 22 -9.71 6.34 5.54
CA TYR A 22 -8.40 5.89 6.01
C TYR A 22 -8.49 4.74 7.00
N THR A 23 -9.59 4.63 7.76
CA THR A 23 -9.86 3.47 8.63
C THR A 23 -9.94 2.18 7.82
N GLY A 24 -10.55 2.21 6.62
CA GLY A 24 -10.57 1.05 5.71
C GLY A 24 -9.18 0.66 5.20
N SER A 25 -8.34 1.64 4.86
CA SER A 25 -6.94 1.41 4.49
C SER A 25 -6.09 0.85 5.65
N MET A 26 -6.50 1.05 6.91
CA MET A 26 -5.84 0.42 8.04
C MET A 26 -6.09 -1.10 8.06
N TYR A 27 -7.33 -1.54 7.78
CA TYR A 27 -7.64 -2.98 7.67
C TYR A 27 -6.90 -3.67 6.52
N VAL A 28 -6.73 -2.99 5.38
CA VAL A 28 -5.92 -3.54 4.27
C VAL A 28 -4.45 -3.71 4.66
N SER A 29 -3.91 -2.87 5.55
CA SER A 29 -2.53 -3.00 6.03
C SER A 29 -2.31 -4.32 6.78
N TYR A 30 -3.33 -4.80 7.51
CA TYR A 30 -3.28 -6.12 8.15
C TYR A 30 -3.20 -7.25 7.13
N GLY A 31 -4.02 -7.18 6.06
CA GLY A 31 -3.96 -8.14 4.97
C GLY A 31 -2.60 -8.14 4.25
N VAL A 32 -2.01 -6.95 4.03
CA VAL A 32 -0.66 -6.80 3.46
C VAL A 32 0.40 -7.41 4.41
N GLY A 33 0.27 -7.21 5.72
CA GLY A 33 1.15 -7.84 6.72
C GLY A 33 1.11 -9.36 6.68
N ILE A 34 -0.10 -9.95 6.58
CA ILE A 34 -0.26 -11.40 6.39
C ILE A 34 0.41 -11.86 5.09
N ALA A 35 0.21 -11.13 3.99
CA ALA A 35 0.83 -11.46 2.71
C ALA A 35 2.37 -11.46 2.79
N ILE A 36 2.96 -10.52 3.53
CA ILE A 36 4.41 -10.48 3.79
C ILE A 36 4.85 -11.69 4.62
N ALA A 37 4.14 -12.05 5.68
CA ALA A 37 4.46 -13.20 6.50
C ALA A 37 4.43 -14.51 5.68
N VAL A 38 3.41 -14.69 4.84
CA VAL A 38 3.30 -15.82 3.91
C VAL A 38 4.44 -15.81 2.89
N ALA A 39 4.79 -14.64 2.35
CA ALA A 39 5.91 -14.51 1.42
C ALA A 39 7.24 -14.91 2.05
N VAL A 40 7.52 -14.47 3.28
CA VAL A 40 8.72 -14.86 4.04
C VAL A 40 8.77 -16.37 4.25
N PHE A 41 7.65 -16.98 4.66
CA PHE A 41 7.58 -18.43 4.81
C PHE A 41 7.82 -19.18 3.49
N MET A 42 7.22 -18.72 2.39
CA MET A 42 7.42 -19.31 1.06
C MET A 42 8.86 -19.16 0.58
N LEU A 43 9.51 -18.02 0.87
CA LEU A 43 10.93 -17.81 0.57
C LEU A 43 11.81 -18.77 1.37
N SER A 44 11.49 -19.05 2.64
CA SER A 44 12.22 -20.04 3.42
C SER A 44 12.17 -21.44 2.78
N ILE A 45 11.01 -21.84 2.26
CA ILE A 45 10.85 -23.12 1.56
C ILE A 45 11.62 -23.12 0.23
N ILE A 46 11.49 -22.08 -0.60
CA ILE A 46 12.10 -22.07 -1.94
C ILE A 46 13.62 -22.08 -1.89
N PHE A 47 14.21 -21.45 -0.87
CA PHE A 47 15.65 -21.41 -0.65
C PHE A 47 16.17 -22.59 0.19
N ASN A 48 15.31 -23.57 0.54
CA ASN A 48 15.64 -24.70 1.42
C ASN A 48 16.32 -24.24 2.73
N ILE A 49 15.85 -23.14 3.31
CA ILE A 49 16.35 -22.66 4.59
C ILE A 49 15.60 -23.43 5.69
N GLU A 50 16.32 -24.27 6.41
CA GLU A 50 15.78 -24.96 7.59
C GLU A 50 15.69 -23.97 8.76
N LEU A 51 14.60 -23.19 8.82
CA LEU A 51 14.29 -22.39 10.01
C LEU A 51 13.48 -23.21 11.00
N GLY A 52 13.94 -23.27 12.25
CA GLY A 52 13.13 -23.74 13.35
C GLY A 52 11.93 -22.81 13.61
N PRO A 53 10.91 -23.24 14.39
CA PRO A 53 9.71 -22.42 14.65
C PRO A 53 10.01 -21.04 15.25
N LYS A 54 11.02 -20.95 16.12
CA LYS A 54 11.45 -19.69 16.76
C LYS A 54 12.13 -18.76 15.74
N GLU A 55 12.97 -19.31 14.89
CA GLU A 55 13.74 -18.56 13.89
C GLU A 55 12.81 -18.04 12.79
N LEU A 56 11.83 -18.85 12.37
CA LEU A 56 10.80 -18.43 11.44
C LEU A 56 10.00 -17.26 12.01
N LEU A 57 9.59 -17.32 13.28
CA LEU A 57 8.87 -16.23 13.94
C LEU A 57 9.69 -14.94 13.96
N ILE A 58 10.98 -15.03 14.32
CA ILE A 58 11.90 -13.87 14.32
C ILE A 58 12.04 -13.30 12.90
N SER A 59 12.19 -14.16 11.89
CA SER A 59 12.33 -13.73 10.49
C SER A 59 11.11 -12.93 10.01
N ILE A 60 9.90 -13.36 10.37
CA ILE A 60 8.66 -12.67 10.02
C ILE A 60 8.59 -11.32 10.73
N ILE A 61 8.92 -11.26 12.02
CA ILE A 61 8.93 -10.00 12.78
C ILE A 61 9.92 -9.01 12.16
N VAL A 62 11.14 -9.46 11.85
CA VAL A 62 12.17 -8.62 11.21
C VAL A 62 11.70 -8.13 9.85
N ALA A 63 11.12 -8.99 9.02
CA ALA A 63 10.58 -8.61 7.72
C ALA A 63 9.47 -7.56 7.84
N LEU A 64 8.56 -7.69 8.81
CA LEU A 64 7.50 -6.71 9.06
C LEU A 64 8.04 -5.35 9.51
N ILE A 65 9.07 -5.34 10.35
CA ILE A 65 9.72 -4.08 10.79
C ILE A 65 10.41 -3.39 9.61
N ILE A 66 11.10 -4.13 8.76
CA ILE A 66 11.77 -3.59 7.57
C ILE A 66 10.74 -3.05 6.57
N THR A 67 9.62 -3.74 6.40
CA THR A 67 8.58 -3.37 5.43
C THR A 67 7.56 -2.37 5.99
N MET A 68 7.60 -2.05 7.29
CA MET A 68 6.68 -1.13 7.95
C MET A 68 6.43 0.20 7.22
N PRO A 69 7.46 0.94 6.73
CA PRO A 69 7.21 2.19 6.00
C PRO A 69 6.46 1.97 4.67
N TYR A 70 6.59 0.79 4.07
CA TYR A 70 5.97 0.45 2.79
C TYR A 70 4.53 -0.05 2.96
N ILE A 71 4.24 -0.81 4.02
CA ILE A 71 2.90 -1.38 4.27
C ILE A 71 1.83 -0.30 4.24
N GLY A 72 2.05 0.83 4.94
CA GLY A 72 1.08 1.92 4.99
C GLY A 72 0.90 2.65 3.65
N ALA A 73 1.97 2.79 2.87
CA ALA A 73 1.91 3.42 1.55
C ALA A 73 1.17 2.53 0.54
N VAL A 74 1.53 1.24 0.49
CA VAL A 74 0.91 0.23 -0.39
C VAL A 74 -0.55 0.03 -0.04
N SER A 75 -0.89 -0.03 1.25
CA SER A 75 -2.27 -0.21 1.69
C SER A 75 -3.18 0.93 1.19
N LYS A 76 -2.72 2.19 1.30
CA LYS A 76 -3.45 3.35 0.76
C LYS A 76 -3.59 3.28 -0.76
N ALA A 77 -2.58 2.81 -1.47
CA ALA A 77 -2.63 2.64 -2.93
C ALA A 77 -3.60 1.53 -3.38
N ILE A 78 -3.61 0.39 -2.67
CA ILE A 78 -4.53 -0.74 -2.92
C ILE A 78 -5.96 -0.28 -2.63
N TRP A 79 -6.19 0.35 -1.48
CA TRP A 79 -7.52 0.85 -1.10
C TRP A 79 -8.03 1.90 -2.10
N ALA A 80 -7.17 2.82 -2.55
CA ALA A 80 -7.50 3.76 -3.62
C ALA A 80 -7.90 3.03 -4.92
N HIS A 81 -7.20 1.97 -5.33
CA HIS A 81 -7.56 1.20 -6.53
C HIS A 81 -8.88 0.45 -6.40
N LEU A 82 -9.24 -0.02 -5.21
CA LEU A 82 -10.50 -0.74 -4.98
C LEU A 82 -11.71 0.19 -5.06
N PHE A 83 -11.59 1.44 -4.54
CA PHE A 83 -12.73 2.35 -4.42
C PHE A 83 -12.75 3.49 -5.45
N ILE A 84 -11.60 3.90 -5.97
CA ILE A 84 -11.50 4.95 -6.99
C ILE A 84 -11.50 4.27 -8.36
N LYS A 85 -12.69 4.13 -8.95
CA LYS A 85 -12.84 3.55 -10.28
C LYS A 85 -12.23 4.50 -11.33
N TYR A 86 -11.31 3.96 -12.13
CA TYR A 86 -10.66 4.70 -13.21
C TYR A 86 -11.70 5.19 -14.23
N LYS A 87 -11.68 6.51 -14.52
CA LYS A 87 -12.55 7.15 -15.52
C LYS A 87 -11.69 7.59 -16.72
N PRO A 88 -11.67 6.82 -17.83
CA PRO A 88 -10.79 7.07 -18.98
C PRO A 88 -11.09 8.41 -19.69
N GLU A 89 -12.35 8.84 -19.67
CA GLU A 89 -12.81 10.13 -20.20
C GLU A 89 -12.08 11.33 -19.56
N ILE A 90 -11.83 11.24 -18.25
CA ILE A 90 -11.16 12.28 -17.47
C ILE A 90 -9.65 12.20 -17.75
N ALA A 91 -9.08 11.00 -17.81
CA ALA A 91 -7.65 10.81 -18.10
C ALA A 91 -7.25 11.36 -19.48
N LYS A 92 -8.10 11.24 -20.50
CA LYS A 92 -7.86 11.79 -21.85
C LYS A 92 -7.95 13.31 -21.92
N LYS A 93 -8.83 13.93 -21.12
CA LYS A 93 -9.01 15.40 -21.06
C LYS A 93 -7.93 16.11 -20.28
N VAL A 94 -7.13 15.37 -19.54
CA VAL A 94 -6.11 15.91 -18.65
C VAL A 94 -4.75 15.90 -19.38
N PRO A 95 -4.22 17.07 -19.81
CA PRO A 95 -2.93 17.12 -20.50
C PRO A 95 -1.82 16.60 -19.59
N ASN A 96 -0.92 15.77 -20.12
CA ASN A 96 0.18 15.16 -19.35
C ASN A 96 1.01 16.26 -18.66
N ASP A 97 1.07 16.26 -17.34
CA ASP A 97 1.79 17.31 -16.58
C ASP A 97 3.24 16.86 -16.44
N LYS A 98 4.17 17.60 -17.05
CA LYS A 98 5.61 17.32 -17.04
C LYS A 98 6.30 17.62 -15.68
N ARG A 99 5.54 17.78 -14.59
CA ARG A 99 6.04 18.11 -13.23
C ARG A 99 6.11 16.91 -12.28
N THR A 100 6.27 15.71 -12.83
CA THR A 100 6.84 14.55 -12.12
C THR A 100 8.28 14.38 -12.54
#